data_AF-K6PQC8-F1
#
_entry.id   AF-K6PQC8-F1
#
_cell.length_a   1.000
_cell.length_b   1.000
_cell.length_c   1.000
_cell.angle_alpha   90.00
_cell.angle_beta   90.00
_cell.angle_gamma   90.00
#
_symmetry.space_group_name_H-M   'P 1'
#
loop_
_entity.id
_entity.type
_entity.pdbx_description
1 polymer ?
#
loop_
_entity_poly.entity_id
_entity_poly.type
_entity_poly.pdbx_seq_one_letter_code
_entity_poly.pdbx_strand_id
1 'polypeptide(L)' 'MAKVLILTGDAVEALEVYYPLYRLKEAGHEAHVAAPTKKTLRTVVHDFEPGWETFTEKPAYQLQADLAVTSRQEV' A
#
# COMPACT_ATOMS: atom_id res chain seq x y z
N MET A 1 -15.96 14.62 4.07
CA MET A 1 -14.51 14.37 3.97
C MET A 1 -14.13 13.39 5.07
N ALA A 2 -13.51 12.26 4.73
CA ALA A 2 -13.04 11.28 5.71
C ALA A 2 -11.52 11.29 5.79
N LYS A 3 -10.97 10.84 6.92
CA LYS A 3 -9.54 10.56 7.10
C LYS A 3 -9.33 9.07 7.04
N VAL A 4 -8.53 8.60 6.09
CA VAL A 4 -8.28 7.18 5.82
C VAL A 4 -6.80 6.87 6.02
N LEU A 5 -6.54 5.81 6.78
CA LEU A 5 -5.21 5.25 6.95
C LEU A 5 -5.13 3.96 6.12
N ILE A 6 -4.24 3.93 5.15
CA ILE A 6 -3.95 2.73 4.35
C ILE A 6 -2.75 2.03 5.00
N LEU A 7 -3.00 0.92 5.67
CA LEU A 7 -1.97 0.10 6.30
C LEU A 7 -1.33 -0.84 5.26
N THR A 8 -0.01 -0.79 5.14
CA THR A 8 0.72 -1.56 4.12
C THR A 8 2.19 -1.82 4.53
N GLY A 9 2.99 -2.38 3.63
CA GLY A 9 4.39 -2.73 3.85
C GLY A 9 5.12 -3.06 2.54
N ASP A 10 6.35 -3.57 2.65
CA ASP A 10 7.04 -4.12 1.48
C ASP A 10 6.28 -5.34 0.94
N ALA A 11 6.38 -5.53 -0.37
CA ALA A 11 5.69 -6.56 -1.15
C ALA A 11 4.15 -6.50 -1.09
N VAL A 12 3.57 -5.32 -0.81
CA VAL A 12 2.14 -5.10 -1.10
C VAL A 12 1.89 -5.16 -2.61
N GLU A 13 0.74 -5.71 -3.00
CA GLU A 13 0.28 -5.67 -4.38
C GLU A 13 0.01 -4.21 -4.81
N ALA A 14 0.55 -3.81 -5.96
CA ALA A 14 0.62 -2.43 -6.40
C ALA A 14 -0.77 -1.81 -6.65
N LEU A 15 -1.69 -2.52 -7.31
CA LEU A 15 -3.04 -2.03 -7.55
C LEU A 15 -3.86 -1.98 -6.26
N GLU A 16 -3.68 -2.93 -5.35
CA GLU A 16 -4.36 -2.96 -4.05
C GLU A 16 -4.06 -1.76 -3.16
N VAL A 17 -2.93 -1.08 -3.39
CA VAL A 17 -2.58 0.15 -2.67
C VAL A 17 -2.79 1.42 -3.48
N TYR A 18 -2.41 1.43 -4.77
CA TYR A 18 -2.49 2.64 -5.59
C TYR A 18 -3.91 3.00 -5.97
N TYR A 19 -4.74 2.00 -6.32
CA TYR A 19 -6.12 2.26 -6.71
C TYR A 19 -6.93 2.92 -5.58
N PRO A 20 -7.01 2.36 -4.36
CA PRO A 20 -7.74 3.03 -3.28
C PRO A 20 -7.10 4.37 -2.88
N LEU A 21 -5.77 4.48 -2.87
CA LEU A 21 -5.09 5.74 -2.53
C LEU A 21 -5.53 6.90 -3.44
N TYR A 22 -5.51 6.68 -4.77
CA TYR A 22 -5.88 7.73 -5.72
C TYR A 22 -7.39 7.95 -5.77
N ARG A 23 -8.21 6.89 -5.72
CA ARG A 23 -9.67 7.05 -5.71
C ARG A 23 -10.18 7.81 -4.49
N LEU A 24 -9.58 7.58 -3.32
CA LEU A 24 -9.91 8.34 -2.11
C LEU A 24 -9.54 9.81 -2.26
N LYS A 25 -8.35 10.11 -2.79
CA LYS A 25 -7.88 11.49 -3.04
C LYS A 25 -8.77 12.21 -4.05
N GLU A 26 -9.11 11.56 -5.16
CA GLU A 26 -10.00 12.10 -6.21
C GLU A 26 -11.42 12.39 -5.69
N ALA A 27 -11.93 11.56 -4.78
CA ALA A 27 -13.21 11.78 -4.12
C ALA A 27 -13.16 12.83 -2.97
N GLY A 28 -12.00 13.47 -2.74
CA GLY A 28 -11.83 14.53 -1.75
C GLY A 28 -11.67 14.03 -0.31
N HIS A 29 -11.23 12.79 -0.11
CA HIS A 29 -10.84 12.27 1.20
C HIS A 29 -9.35 12.52 1.49
N GLU A 30 -9.01 12.64 2.77
CA GLU A 30 -7.62 12.66 3.23
C GLU A 30 -7.15 11.21 3.41
N ALA A 31 -6.18 10.76 2.62
CA ALA A 31 -5.66 9.38 2.67
C ALA A 31 -4.14 9.38 2.87
N HIS A 32 -3.68 8.66 3.91
CA HIS A 32 -2.27 8.51 4.28
C HIS A 32 -1.84 7.05 4.21
N VAL A 33 -0.66 6.79 3.65
CA VAL A 33 -0.03 5.47 3.63
C VAL A 33 0.81 5.29 4.89
N ALA A 34 0.58 4.20 5.62
CA ALA A 34 1.35 3.86 6.81
C ALA A 34 1.96 2.46 6.70
N ALA A 35 3.19 2.33 7.19
CA ALA A 35 3.94 1.08 7.24
C ALA A 35 4.65 0.93 8.59
N PRO A 36 5.22 -0.25 8.94
CA PRO A 36 5.94 -0.42 10.20
C PRO A 36 7.09 0.58 10.40
N THR A 37 7.70 1.06 9.30
CA THR A 37 8.68 2.14 9.30
C THR A 37 8.35 3.14 8.20
N LYS A 38 8.62 4.42 8.46
CA LYS A 38 8.47 5.47 7.44
C LYS A 38 9.63 5.40 6.45
N LYS A 39 9.41 4.74 5.32
CA LYS A 39 10.39 4.54 4.25
C LYS A 39 9.72 4.46 2.88
N THR A 40 10.51 4.43 1.82
CA THR A 40 10.05 4.04 0.50
C THR A 40 9.90 2.52 0.45
N LEU A 41 8.69 2.05 0.20
CA LEU A 41 8.30 0.66 0.09
C LEU A 41 8.54 0.12 -1.31
N ARG A 42 8.86 -1.17 -1.41
CA ARG A 42 8.92 -1.91 -2.67
C ARG A 42 7.60 -2.67 -2.85
N THR A 43 6.80 -2.32 -3.86
CA THR A 43 5.56 -3.03 -4.17
C THR A 43 5.81 -4.15 -5.19
N VAL A 44 4.84 -5.05 -5.34
CA VAL A 44 4.87 -6.14 -6.33
C VAL A 44 3.60 -6.13 -7.16
N VAL A 45 3.63 -6.78 -8.32
CA VAL A 45 2.42 -7.16 -9.06
C VAL A 45 2.20 -8.66 -8.86
N HIS A 46 0.98 -9.03 -8.52
CA HIS A 46 0.50 -10.41 -8.59
C HIS A 46 -0.30 -10.58 -9.87
N ASP A 47 0.10 -11.53 -10.72
CA ASP A 47 -0.58 -11.81 -11.99
C ASP A 47 -0.65 -13.31 -12.28
N PHE A 48 -1.62 -13.73 -13.10
CA PHE A 48 -1.82 -15.11 -13.49
C PHE A 48 -1.26 -15.37 -14.89
N GLU A 49 -0.31 -16.29 -14.98
CA GLU A 49 0.41 -16.60 -16.21
C GLU A 49 0.05 -18.02 -16.71
N PRO A 50 0.08 -18.27 -18.04
CA PRO A 50 -0.21 -19.60 -18.58
C PRO A 50 0.70 -20.69 -17.99
N GLY A 51 0.09 -21.78 -17.51
CA GLY A 51 0.80 -22.94 -16.97
C GLY A 51 1.18 -22.85 -15.49
N TRP A 52 0.77 -21.79 -14.79
CA TRP A 52 0.97 -21.65 -13.35
C TRP A 52 -0.32 -21.96 -12.59
N GLU A 53 -0.22 -22.70 -11.49
CA GLU A 53 -1.36 -23.00 -10.61
C GLU A 53 -1.67 -21.86 -9.63
N THR A 54 -0.78 -20.87 -9.54
CA THR A 54 -0.90 -19.70 -8.67
C THR A 54 -0.33 -18.46 -9.35
N PHE A 55 -0.42 -17.32 -8.69
CA PHE A 55 0.10 -16.06 -9.19
C PHE A 55 1.63 -16.07 -9.31
N THR A 56 2.14 -15.32 -10.27
CA THR A 56 3.52 -14.84 -10.30
C THR A 56 3.65 -13.56 -9.49
N GLU A 57 4.81 -13.35 -8.88
CA GLU A 57 5.14 -12.10 -8.19
C GLU A 57 6.30 -11.42 -8.92
N LYS A 58 6.11 -10.15 -9.31
CA LYS A 58 7.14 -9.36 -10.03
C LYS A 58 7.33 -8.00 -9.35
N PRO A 59 8.55 -7.43 -9.34
CA PRO A 59 8.77 -6.09 -8.82
C PRO A 59 7.91 -5.04 -9.53
N ALA A 60 7.38 -4.09 -8.78
CA ALA A 60 6.53 -3.02 -9.29
C ALA A 60 7.04 -1.63 -8.88
N TYR A 61 6.16 -0.62 -8.95
CA TYR A 61 6.49 0.76 -8.58
C TYR A 61 6.86 0.89 -7.10
N GLN A 62 7.61 1.93 -6.75
CA GLN A 62 7.92 2.22 -5.34
C GLN A 62 6.84 3.10 -4.74
N LEU A 63 6.49 2.89 -3.48
CA LEU A 63 5.46 3.67 -2.77
C LEU A 63 6.05 4.33 -1.52
N GLN A 64 5.89 5.64 -1.37
CA GLN A 64 6.34 6.33 -0.16
C GLN A 64 5.34 6.14 0.98
N ALA A 65 5.79 5.62 2.13
CA ALA A 65 4.99 5.66 3.35
C ALA A 65 5.01 7.07 3.96
N ASP A 66 3.84 7.62 4.24
CA ASP A 66 3.67 8.93 4.88
C ASP A 66 3.95 8.84 6.39
N LEU A 67 3.59 7.72 7.01
CA LEU A 67 3.60 7.49 8.46
C LEU A 67 4.24 6.15 8.83
N ALA A 68 4.84 6.10 10.02
CA ALA A 68 5.21 4.86 10.69
C ALA A 68 4.09 4.43 11.64
N VAL A 69 3.72 3.16 11.65
CA VAL A 69 2.82 2.58 12.66
C VAL A 69 3.65 2.27 13.89
N THR A 70 3.49 3.08 14.94
CA THR A 70 4.12 2.84 16.25
C THR A 70 3.08 2.26 17.21
N SER A 71 3.48 1.41 18.14
CA SER A 71 2.61 1.07 19.29
C SER A 71 2.28 2.36 20.03
N ARG A 72 1.03 2.53 20.48
CA ARG A 72 0.62 3.70 21.26
C ARG A 72 1.52 3.86 22.50
N GLN A 73 1.89 5.10 22.79
CA GLN A 73 2.27 5.51 24.14
C GLN A 73 1.10 5.22 25.08
N GLU A 74 1.42 4.65 26.23
CA GLU A 74 0.52 4.23 27.30
C GLU A 74 -0.44 5.37 27.68
N VAL A 75 -1.70 5.00 27.97
CA VAL A 75 -2.66 5.87 28.66
C VAL A 75 -2.37 5.80 30.15
#